data_AF-A0A937EXU8-F1
#
_entry.id   AF-A0A937EXU8-F1
#
_cell.length_a   1.000
_cell.length_b   1.000
_cell.length_c   1.000
_cell.angle_alpha   90.00
_cell.angle_beta   90.00
_cell.angle_gamma   90.00
#
_symmetry.space_group_name_H-M   'P 1'
#
loop_
_entity.id
_entity.type
_entity.pdbx_description
1 polymer ?
#
loop_
_entity_poly.entity_id
_entity_poly.type
_entity_poly.pdbx_seq_one_letter_code
_entity_poly.pdbx_strand_id
1 'polypeptide(L)'
;MNDHAHIDSAIAALEAEIKALTAQGIERGSVQSTGRPNRYRLLWRENGKNRQSKTLDPSDVPYYRAAHDRWKKVQALRRKIRKLSEYQQAAS
;
A
#
# COMPACT_ATOMS: atom_id res chain seq x y z
N MET A 1 -30.15 6.58 -12.29
CA MET A 1 -30.17 6.34 -10.83
C MET A 1 -29.49 5.03 -10.40
N ASN A 2 -29.31 4.01 -11.27
CA ASN A 2 -28.68 2.73 -10.88
C ASN A 2 -27.14 2.76 -10.79
N ASP A 3 -26.47 3.67 -11.51
CA ASP A 3 -25.01 3.67 -11.61
C ASP A 3 -24.31 4.13 -10.33
N HIS A 4 -24.93 5.05 -9.58
CA HIS A 4 -24.36 5.56 -8.33
C HIS A 4 -24.33 4.47 -7.25
N ALA A 5 -25.43 3.72 -7.09
CA ALA A 5 -25.49 2.62 -6.13
C ALA A 5 -24.50 1.49 -6.47
N HIS A 6 -24.23 1.25 -7.77
CA HIS A 6 -23.22 0.29 -8.20
C HIS A 6 -21.80 0.77 -7.88
N ILE A 7 -21.51 2.06 -8.07
CA ILE A 7 -20.22 2.68 -7.71
C ILE A 7 -20.00 2.64 -6.20
N ASP A 8 -21.01 2.99 -5.40
CA ASP A 8 -20.94 2.97 -3.93
C ASP A 8 -20.65 1.54 -3.42
N SER A 9 -21.33 0.54 -3.97
CA SER A 9 -21.08 -0.87 -3.62
C SER A 9 -19.66 -1.31 -4.01
N ALA A 10 -19.14 -0.85 -5.16
CA ALA A 10 -17.78 -1.17 -5.59
C ALA A 10 -16.74 -0.51 -4.69
N ILE A 11 -16.95 0.74 -4.28
CA ILE A 11 -16.09 1.45 -3.33
C ILE A 11 -16.07 0.71 -1.99
N ALA A 12 -17.24 0.34 -1.45
CA ALA A 12 -17.32 -0.39 -0.18
C ALA A 12 -16.56 -1.73 -0.21
N ALA A 13 -16.62 -2.47 -1.32
CA ALA A 13 -15.86 -3.71 -1.49
C ALA A 13 -14.34 -3.47 -1.49
N LEU A 14 -13.88 -2.43 -2.18
CA LEU A 14 -12.46 -2.05 -2.20
C LEU A 14 -11.97 -1.57 -0.83
N GLU A 15 -12.81 -0.87 -0.06
CA GLU A 15 -12.50 -0.46 1.31
C GLU A 15 -12.40 -1.65 2.26
N ALA A 16 -13.27 -2.66 2.12
CA ALA A 16 -13.18 -3.90 2.86
C ALA A 16 -11.87 -4.65 2.56
N GLU A 17 -11.45 -4.71 1.30
CA GLU A 17 -10.17 -5.30 0.90
C GLU A 17 -8.97 -4.53 1.52
N ILE A 18 -9.01 -3.20 1.50
CA ILE A 18 -8.00 -2.36 2.16
C ILE A 18 -7.94 -2.67 3.67
N LYS A 19 -9.10 -2.79 4.32
CA LYS A 19 -9.18 -3.12 5.76
C LYS A 19 -8.57 -4.49 6.04
N ALA A 20 -8.88 -5.50 5.23
CA ALA A 20 -8.34 -6.84 5.37
C ALA A 20 -6.81 -6.88 5.17
N LEU A 21 -6.29 -6.21 4.14
CA LEU A 21 -4.85 -6.11 3.89
C LEU A 21 -4.12 -5.36 5.02
N THR A 22 -4.74 -4.32 5.57
CA THR A 22 -4.17 -3.52 6.67
C THR A 22 -4.12 -4.33 7.97
N ALA A 23 -5.14 -5.16 8.24
CA ALA A 23 -5.17 -6.04 9.41
C ALA A 23 -4.05 -7.10 9.41
N GLN A 24 -3.56 -7.51 8.24
CA GLN A 24 -2.41 -8.42 8.11
C GLN A 24 -1.06 -7.73 8.37
N GLY A 25 -1.04 -6.41 8.60
CA GLY A 25 0.15 -5.60 8.72
C GLY A 25 0.64 -5.09 7.36
N ILE A 26 1.03 -3.82 7.31
CA ILE A 26 1.57 -3.16 6.12
C ILE A 26 2.86 -2.45 6.49
N GLU A 27 3.79 -2.39 5.53
CA GLU A 27 5.04 -1.64 5.69
C GLU A 27 5.21 -0.63 4.55
N ARG A 28 5.33 0.65 4.89
CA ARG A 28 5.56 1.69 3.89
C ARG A 28 7.00 1.66 3.38
N GLY A 29 7.94 1.26 4.24
CA GLY A 29 9.35 1.17 3.90
C GLY A 29 9.62 0.05 2.88
N SER A 30 10.58 0.26 2.00
CA SER A 30 11.05 -0.78 1.07
C SER A 30 12.36 -1.38 1.56
N VAL A 31 12.50 -2.70 1.40
CA VAL A 31 13.74 -3.40 1.73
C VAL A 31 14.77 -3.18 0.62
N GLN A 32 15.93 -2.64 0.96
CA GLN A 32 17.09 -2.54 0.08
C GLN A 32 18.28 -3.34 0.61
N SER A 33 18.99 -4.02 -0.30
CA SER A 33 20.31 -4.59 -0.02
C SER A 33 21.34 -3.47 -0.08
N THR A 34 22.29 -3.44 0.86
CA THR A 34 23.35 -2.41 0.88
C THR A 34 24.61 -2.84 0.11
N GLY A 35 24.53 -3.87 -0.73
CA GLY A 35 25.67 -4.38 -1.51
C GLY A 35 26.71 -5.18 -0.70
N ARG A 36 26.53 -5.31 0.62
CA ARG A 36 27.29 -6.25 1.46
C ARG A 36 26.45 -7.53 1.64
N PRO A 37 27.06 -8.73 1.67
CA PRO A 37 26.34 -9.97 1.91
C PRO A 37 25.52 -9.86 3.20
N ASN A 38 24.26 -10.33 3.15
CA ASN A 38 23.36 -10.41 4.31
C ASN A 38 23.08 -9.09 5.03
N ARG A 39 23.26 -7.94 4.37
CA ARG A 39 22.94 -6.63 4.96
C ARG A 39 21.77 -5.98 4.25
N TYR A 40 20.63 -5.96 4.93
CA TYR A 40 19.40 -5.35 4.44
C TYR A 40 19.02 -4.12 5.26
N ARG A 41 18.37 -3.15 4.62
CA ARG A 41 17.81 -1.98 5.27
C ARG A 41 16.39 -1.75 4.81
N LEU A 42 15.53 -1.40 5.75
CA LEU A 42 14.22 -0.84 5.47
C LEU A 42 14.37 0.66 5.29
N LEU A 43 13.91 1.21 4.17
CA LEU A 43 14.00 2.64 3.85
C LEU A 43 12.61 3.26 3.75
N TRP A 44 12.35 4.30 4.56
CA TRP A 44 11.15 5.10 4.44
C TRP A 44 11.45 6.39 3.68
N ARG A 45 10.72 6.60 2.58
CA ARG A 45 10.80 7.83 1.79
C ARG A 45 9.72 8.83 2.22
N GLU A 46 10.13 10.07 2.38
CA GLU A 46 9.24 11.23 2.51
C GLU A 46 9.74 12.27 1.50
N ASN A 47 8.88 12.72 0.59
CA ASN A 47 9.20 13.71 -0.45
C ASN A 47 10.46 13.38 -1.28
N GLY A 48 10.60 12.09 -1.67
CA GLY A 48 11.71 11.61 -2.49
C GLY A 48 13.04 11.40 -1.75
N LYS A 49 13.18 11.86 -0.50
CA LYS A 49 14.38 11.68 0.33
C LYS A 49 14.19 10.54 1.34
N ASN A 50 15.26 9.78 1.60
CA ASN A 50 15.27 8.77 2.67
C ASN A 50 15.39 9.50 4.00
N ARG A 51 14.31 9.54 4.79
CA ARG A 51 14.33 10.21 6.09
C ARG A 51 14.73 9.28 7.22
N GLN A 52 14.39 8.00 7.09
CA GLN A 52 14.65 6.99 8.10
C GLN A 52 15.09 5.69 7.43
N SER A 53 16.03 5.02 8.08
CA SER A 53 16.44 3.67 7.71
C SER A 53 16.62 2.81 8.94
N LYS A 54 16.22 1.55 8.87
CA LYS A 54 16.47 0.55 9.91
C LYS A 54 17.22 -0.63 9.28
N THR A 55 18.29 -1.10 9.92
CA THR A 55 18.94 -2.35 9.50
C THR A 55 18.00 -3.52 9.84
N LEU A 56 17.85 -4.45 8.89
CA LEU A 56 17.03 -5.64 9.07
C LEU A 56 17.92 -6.87 9.16
N ASP A 57 17.55 -7.79 10.03
CA ASP A 57 18.07 -9.14 9.99
C ASP A 57 17.56 -9.86 8.72
N PRO A 58 18.40 -10.70 8.08
CA PRO A 58 18.00 -11.43 6.87
C PRO A 58 16.73 -12.28 7.05
N SER A 59 16.48 -12.80 8.25
CA SER A 59 15.27 -13.57 8.58
C SER A 59 13.98 -12.76 8.52
N ASP A 60 14.06 -11.44 8.74
CA ASP A 60 12.89 -10.56 8.75
C ASP A 60 12.56 -10.02 7.36
N VAL A 61 13.50 -10.12 6.42
CA VAL A 61 13.36 -9.60 5.05
C VAL A 61 12.11 -10.13 4.34
N PRO A 62 11.77 -11.44 4.38
CA PRO A 62 10.56 -11.95 3.74
C PRO A 62 9.30 -11.28 4.28
N TYR A 63 9.21 -11.11 5.61
CA TYR A 63 8.08 -10.44 6.26
C TYR A 63 7.94 -9.00 5.78
N TYR A 64 9.02 -8.21 5.82
CA TYR A 64 8.98 -6.80 5.43
C TYR A 64 8.70 -6.60 3.94
N ARG A 65 9.18 -7.50 3.07
CA ARG A 65 8.83 -7.49 1.65
C ARG A 65 7.34 -7.74 1.43
N ALA A 66 6.78 -8.77 2.08
CA ALA A 66 5.36 -9.08 1.97
C ALA A 66 4.48 -7.93 2.50
N ALA A 67 4.84 -7.37 3.66
CA ALA A 67 4.15 -6.20 4.23
C ALA A 67 4.23 -4.97 3.30
N HIS A 68 5.35 -4.78 2.61
CA HIS A 68 5.51 -3.72 1.61
C HIS A 68 4.68 -3.95 0.34
N ASP A 69 4.57 -5.19 -0.13
CA ASP A 69 3.71 -5.54 -1.25
C ASP A 69 2.24 -5.31 -0.93
N ARG A 70 1.79 -5.63 0.30
CA ARG A 70 0.44 -5.27 0.77
C ARG A 70 0.23 -3.77 0.78
N TRP A 71 1.21 -2.99 1.26
CA TRP A 71 1.14 -1.52 1.20
C TRP A 71 0.96 -1.01 -0.24
N LYS A 72 1.73 -1.51 -1.21
CA LYS A 72 1.58 -1.15 -2.62
C LYS A 72 0.18 -1.48 -3.16
N LYS A 73 -0.35 -2.67 -2.81
CA LYS A 73 -1.74 -3.06 -3.17
C LYS A 73 -2.76 -2.09 -2.58
N VAL A 74 -2.66 -1.75 -1.29
CA VAL A 74 -3.52 -0.76 -0.65
C VAL A 74 -3.46 0.59 -1.36
N GLN A 75 -2.28 1.07 -1.77
CA GLN A 75 -2.17 2.32 -2.54
C GLN A 75 -2.85 2.23 -3.91
N ALA A 76 -2.72 1.10 -4.61
CA ALA A 76 -3.41 0.88 -5.88
C ALA A 76 -4.93 0.87 -5.72
N LEU A 77 -5.46 0.22 -4.67
CA LEU A 77 -6.88 0.21 -4.35
C LEU A 77 -7.41 1.61 -4.01
N ARG A 78 -6.67 2.38 -3.19
CA ARG A 78 -7.02 3.78 -2.88
C ARG A 78 -7.10 4.66 -4.14
N ARG A 79 -6.18 4.47 -5.09
CA ARG A 79 -6.24 5.17 -6.38
C ARG A 79 -7.48 4.78 -7.20
N LYS A 80 -7.90 3.51 -7.16
CA LYS A 80 -9.13 3.05 -7.81
C LYS A 80 -10.37 3.69 -7.17
N ILE A 81 -10.46 3.67 -5.84
CA ILE A 81 -11.55 4.33 -5.10
C ILE A 81 -11.63 5.81 -5.49
N ARG A 82 -10.50 6.52 -5.46
CA ARG A 82 -10.45 7.93 -5.87
C ARG A 82 -11.02 8.16 -7.27
N LYS A 83 -10.62 7.35 -8.26
CA LYS A 83 -11.15 7.46 -9.64
C LYS A 83 -12.66 7.19 -9.71
N LEU A 84 -13.15 6.20 -8.97
CA LEU A 84 -14.58 5.89 -8.89
C LEU A 84 -15.36 7.06 -8.29
N SER A 85 -14.85 7.66 -7.21
CA SER A 85 -15.45 8.86 -6.61
C SER A 85 -15.43 10.06 -7.57
N GLU A 86 -14.35 10.26 -8.32
CA GLU A 86 -14.26 11.29 -9.37
C GLU A 86 -15.32 11.07 -10.47
N TYR A 87 -15.52 9.82 -10.92
CA TYR A 87 -16.57 9.51 -11.90
C TYR A 87 -17.98 9.77 -11.36
N GLN A 88 -18.24 9.41 -10.09
CA GLN A 88 -19.54 9.66 -9.46
C GLN A 88 -19.85 11.15 -9.33
N GLN A 89 -18.84 11.97 -9.00
CA GLN A 89 -18.98 13.43 -8.92
C GLN A 89 -19.19 14.09 -10.28
N ALA A 90 -18.53 13.60 -11.34
CA ALA A 90 -18.70 14.12 -12.69
C ALA A 90 -20.03 13.71 -13.35
N ALA A 91 -20.65 12.63 -12.87
CA ALA A 91 -21.97 12.16 -13.31
C ALA A 91 -23.14 12.75 -12.51
N SER A 92 -22.84 13.50 -11.43
CA SER A 92 -23.82 14.24 -10.61
C SER A 92 -24.02 15.65 -11.16
#